data_AF-A0A3D4SVG8-F1
#
_entry.id   AF-A0A3D4SVG8-F1
#
_cell.length_a   1.000
_cell.length_b   1.000
_cell.length_c   1.000
_cell.angle_alpha   90.00
_cell.angle_beta   90.00
_cell.angle_gamma   90.00
#
_symmetry.space_group_name_H-M   'P 1'
#
loop_
_entity.id
_entity.type
_entity.pdbx_description
1 polymer ?
#
loop_
_entity_poly.entity_id
_entity_poly.type
_entity_poly.pdbx_seq_one_letter_code
_entity_poly.pdbx_strand_id
1 'polypeptide(L)'
;MNPLTPLVAAGCAIVTVMVLHSPWVSAVFLAGAVVLGLLAGRRHRRALVAGLVMSVPALVSYVLIYAPFGDHEIARPLIPVTSDGLAVAGDLGLRFAAMTCAGLVLASFVDADALMRTLQLRIPAPLVYMTGSVVRLLPMAQQRWRTIRQVQASRGVDVTTWRSRGSVVLPLIVGLINDAATRSRPLQRTGIGEPGPRTVLVAVPDRRVERVGRWLLVLVAVAAVVTAVL
;
A
#
# COMPACT_ATOMS: atom_id res chain seq x y z
N MET A 1 -9.93 -14.97 -1.80
CA MET A 1 -9.14 -14.77 -3.03
C MET A 1 -7.68 -14.97 -2.68
N ASN A 2 -6.88 -15.53 -3.57
CA ASN A 2 -5.44 -15.63 -3.37
C ASN A 2 -4.85 -14.19 -3.30
N PRO A 3 -4.17 -13.81 -2.21
CA PRO A 3 -3.64 -12.46 -1.99
C PRO A 3 -2.59 -12.03 -3.03
N LEU A 4 -2.00 -12.99 -3.73
CA LEU A 4 -1.06 -12.73 -4.82
C LEU A 4 -1.74 -12.12 -6.05
N THR A 5 -3.03 -12.41 -6.26
CA THR A 5 -3.79 -11.94 -7.44
C THR A 5 -4.00 -10.43 -7.44
N PRO A 6 -4.55 -9.78 -6.39
CA PRO A 6 -4.68 -8.33 -6.35
C PRO A 6 -3.31 -7.62 -6.28
N LEU A 7 -2.29 -8.24 -5.69
CA LEU A 7 -0.93 -7.68 -5.66
C LEU A 7 -0.31 -7.60 -7.06
N VAL A 8 -0.39 -8.69 -7.82
CA VAL A 8 0.09 -8.72 -9.21
C VAL A 8 -0.75 -7.81 -10.09
N ALA A 9 -2.07 -7.76 -9.89
CA ALA A 9 -2.95 -6.83 -10.60
C ALA A 9 -2.56 -5.36 -10.32
N ALA A 10 -2.24 -5.02 -9.06
CA ALA A 10 -1.77 -3.68 -8.70
C ALA A 10 -0.46 -3.33 -9.42
N GLY A 11 0.53 -4.23 -9.38
CA GLY A 11 1.80 -4.02 -10.08
C GLY A 11 1.63 -3.88 -11.58
N CYS A 12 0.82 -4.75 -12.20
CA CYS A 12 0.53 -4.69 -13.63
C CYS A 12 -0.21 -3.39 -14.02
N ALA A 13 -1.16 -2.93 -13.21
CA ALA A 13 -1.86 -1.66 -13.44
C ALA A 13 -0.90 -0.47 -13.40
N ILE A 14 -0.01 -0.42 -12.40
CA ILE A 14 0.99 0.65 -12.28
C ILE A 14 1.93 0.64 -13.49
N VAL A 15 2.47 -0.52 -13.87
CA VAL A 15 3.37 -0.66 -15.02
C VAL A 15 2.66 -0.26 -16.32
N THR A 16 1.42 -0.71 -16.53
CA THR A 16 0.67 -0.41 -17.75
C THR A 16 0.40 1.10 -17.88
N VAL A 17 -0.04 1.76 -16.81
CA VAL A 17 -0.27 3.21 -16.81
C VAL A 17 1.03 3.98 -17.02
N MET A 18 2.13 3.51 -16.43
CA MET A 18 3.45 4.13 -16.56
C MET A 18 4.01 4.01 -17.99
N VAL A 19 3.71 2.92 -18.70
CA VAL A 19 4.32 2.64 -20.00
C VAL A 19 3.49 3.16 -21.18
N LEU A 20 2.16 3.13 -21.11
CA LEU A 20 1.32 3.50 -22.26
C LEU A 20 1.26 5.00 -22.56
N HIS A 21 1.81 5.87 -21.69
CA HIS A 21 1.90 7.33 -21.84
C HIS A 21 0.68 7.98 -22.54
N SER A 22 -0.53 7.48 -22.27
CA SER A 22 -1.76 7.90 -22.93
C SER A 22 -2.77 8.39 -21.90
N PRO A 23 -3.34 9.59 -22.07
CA PRO A 23 -4.29 10.18 -21.11
C PRO A 23 -5.56 9.34 -21.01
N TRP A 24 -6.00 8.74 -22.10
CA TRP A 24 -7.19 7.88 -22.15
C TRP A 24 -7.02 6.62 -21.30
N VAL A 25 -5.85 5.99 -21.37
CA VAL A 25 -5.53 4.80 -20.56
C VAL A 25 -5.54 5.17 -19.08
N SER A 26 -4.90 6.29 -18.72
CA SER A 26 -4.88 6.79 -17.34
C SER A 26 -6.28 7.11 -16.81
N ALA A 27 -7.13 7.72 -17.64
CA ALA A 27 -8.52 8.00 -17.29
C ALA A 27 -9.34 6.72 -17.06
N VAL A 28 -9.20 5.70 -17.92
CA VAL A 28 -9.90 4.41 -17.76
C VAL A 28 -9.46 3.70 -16.48
N PHE A 29 -8.16 3.67 -16.19
CA PHE A 29 -7.64 3.06 -14.96
C PHE A 29 -8.09 3.82 -13.70
N LEU A 30 -8.10 5.15 -13.74
CA LEU A 30 -8.61 5.97 -12.65
C LEU A 30 -10.12 5.73 -12.43
N ALA A 31 -10.91 5.74 -13.51
CA ALA A 31 -12.35 5.47 -13.44
C ALA A 31 -12.63 4.06 -12.91
N GLY A 32 -11.88 3.06 -13.37
CA GLY A 32 -11.95 1.70 -12.85
C GLY A 32 -11.62 1.62 -11.36
N ALA A 33 -10.57 2.31 -10.91
CA ALA A 33 -10.21 2.39 -9.50
C ALA A 33 -11.31 3.09 -8.65
N VAL A 34 -11.94 4.14 -9.18
CA VAL A 34 -13.08 4.83 -8.56
C VAL A 34 -14.28 3.91 -8.41
N VAL A 35 -14.69 3.26 -9.50
CA VAL A 35 -15.82 2.32 -9.51
C VAL A 35 -15.56 1.16 -8.53
N LEU A 36 -14.38 0.54 -8.58
CA LEU A 36 -14.01 -0.53 -7.66
C LEU A 36 -13.96 -0.05 -6.19
N GLY A 37 -13.38 1.13 -5.95
CA GLY A 37 -13.28 1.70 -4.60
C GLY A 37 -14.64 2.05 -3.98
N LEU A 38 -15.61 2.46 -4.81
CA LEU A 38 -16.97 2.77 -4.37
C LEU A 38 -17.81 1.51 -4.15
N LEU A 39 -17.70 0.51 -5.05
CA LEU A 39 -18.50 -0.71 -4.99
C LEU A 39 -18.01 -1.72 -3.94
N ALA A 40 -16.71 -1.79 -3.68
CA ALA A 40 -16.14 -2.81 -2.80
C ALA A 40 -16.25 -2.50 -1.30
N GLY A 41 -16.67 -1.29 -0.92
CA GLY A 41 -17.00 -0.93 0.46
C GLY A 41 -16.05 0.05 1.15
N ARG A 42 -16.25 0.27 2.46
CA ARG A 42 -15.65 1.40 3.21
C ARG A 42 -14.11 1.38 3.26
N ARG A 43 -13.48 0.21 3.32
CA ARG A 43 -12.01 0.06 3.34
C ARG A 43 -11.38 0.56 2.04
N HIS A 44 -11.96 0.17 0.91
CA HIS A 44 -11.49 0.52 -0.43
C HIS A 44 -11.74 1.99 -0.74
N ARG A 45 -12.89 2.54 -0.30
CA ARG A 45 -13.15 3.98 -0.38
C ARG A 45 -12.13 4.82 0.39
N ARG A 46 -11.69 4.36 1.58
CA ARG A 46 -10.62 5.04 2.32
C ARG A 46 -9.28 5.00 1.58
N ALA A 47 -8.96 3.87 0.95
CA ALA A 47 -7.75 3.74 0.13
C ALA A 47 -7.80 4.69 -1.08
N LEU A 48 -8.97 4.80 -1.73
CA LEU A 48 -9.19 5.75 -2.81
C LEU A 48 -9.03 7.20 -2.37
N VAL A 49 -9.70 7.59 -1.28
CA VAL A 49 -9.59 8.95 -0.73
C VAL A 49 -8.14 9.26 -0.34
N ALA A 50 -7.43 8.31 0.27
CA ALA A 50 -6.02 8.49 0.60
C ALA A 50 -5.17 8.70 -0.67
N GLY A 51 -5.38 7.90 -1.73
CA GLY A 51 -4.70 8.06 -3.01
C GLY A 51 -4.98 9.43 -3.65
N LEU A 52 -6.25 9.84 -3.65
CA LEU A 52 -6.65 11.14 -4.19
C LEU A 52 -6.02 12.29 -3.41
N VAL A 53 -6.05 12.23 -2.08
CA VAL A 53 -5.41 13.21 -1.19
C VAL A 53 -3.90 13.28 -1.42
N MET A 54 -3.22 12.15 -1.64
CA MET A 54 -1.78 12.14 -1.96
C MET A 54 -1.49 12.69 -3.37
N SER A 55 -2.43 12.58 -4.30
CA SER A 55 -2.28 13.11 -5.66
C SER A 55 -2.46 14.63 -5.75
N VAL A 56 -3.19 15.25 -4.82
CA VAL A 56 -3.45 16.71 -4.83
C VAL A 56 -2.15 17.54 -4.74
N PRO A 57 -1.23 17.30 -3.80
CA PRO A 57 0.04 18.03 -3.75
C PRO A 57 0.88 17.85 -5.02
N ALA A 58 0.88 16.65 -5.60
CA ALA A 58 1.61 16.38 -6.84
C ALA A 58 1.01 17.16 -8.02
N LEU A 59 -0.32 17.17 -8.16
CA LEU A 59 -1.04 17.97 -9.14
C LEU A 59 -0.71 19.46 -9.01
N VAL A 60 -0.76 20.00 -7.78
CA VAL A 60 -0.40 21.39 -7.50
C VAL A 60 1.05 21.67 -7.91
N SER A 61 1.97 20.75 -7.61
CA SER A 61 3.37 20.88 -8.01
C SER A 61 3.54 20.90 -9.54
N TYR A 62 2.83 20.03 -10.27
CA TYR A 62 2.91 20.00 -11.74
C TYR A 62 2.31 21.24 -12.37
N VAL A 63 1.16 21.71 -11.87
CA VAL A 63 0.56 22.97 -12.33
C VAL A 63 1.50 24.13 -12.07
N LEU A 64 2.12 24.21 -10.90
CA LEU A 64 3.04 25.30 -10.58
C LEU A 64 4.30 25.31 -11.46
N ILE A 65 4.81 24.12 -11.79
CA ILE A 65 6.01 23.98 -12.63
C ILE A 65 5.70 24.22 -14.10
N TYR A 66 4.61 23.67 -14.65
CA TYR A 66 4.36 23.67 -16.10
C TYR A 66 3.41 24.78 -16.58
N ALA A 67 2.57 25.37 -15.72
CA ALA A 67 1.70 26.48 -16.11
C ALA A 67 2.40 27.69 -16.77
N PRO A 68 3.65 28.08 -16.40
CA PRO A 68 4.33 29.21 -17.02
C PRO A 68 5.08 28.89 -18.32
N PHE A 69 5.18 27.63 -18.75
CA PHE A 69 5.99 27.23 -19.92
C PHE A 69 5.12 26.81 -21.13
N GLY A 70 4.43 27.76 -21.76
CA GLY A 70 3.66 27.48 -22.97
C GLY A 70 3.59 28.68 -23.92
N ASP A 71 3.27 28.41 -25.18
CA ASP A 71 3.31 29.41 -26.25
C ASP A 71 2.04 30.28 -26.31
N HIS A 72 0.94 29.82 -25.70
CA HIS A 72 -0.37 30.47 -25.76
C HIS A 72 -0.83 30.91 -24.36
N GLU A 73 -0.66 32.20 -24.04
CA GLU A 73 -1.09 32.80 -22.76
C GLU A 73 -2.62 32.99 -22.72
N ILE A 74 -3.31 32.45 -21.70
CA ILE A 74 -4.78 32.60 -21.55
C ILE A 74 -5.13 33.69 -20.53
N ALA A 75 -4.39 33.78 -19.42
CA ALA A 75 -4.66 34.74 -18.36
C ALA A 75 -3.39 35.10 -17.58
N ARG A 76 -3.31 36.37 -17.13
CA ARG A 76 -2.17 36.90 -16.37
C ARG A 76 -2.62 37.57 -15.07
N PRO A 77 -2.99 36.81 -14.03
CA PRO A 77 -3.31 37.39 -12.72
C PRO A 77 -2.05 37.64 -11.86
N LEU A 78 -1.01 36.80 -11.93
CA LEU A 78 0.27 36.99 -11.20
C LEU A 78 1.46 36.21 -11.83
N ILE A 79 1.20 35.09 -12.51
CA ILE A 79 2.14 34.28 -13.30
C ILE A 79 1.45 34.01 -14.66
N PRO A 80 2.13 34.03 -15.82
CA PRO A 80 1.50 33.68 -17.09
C PRO A 80 0.98 32.24 -17.02
N VAL A 81 -0.33 32.05 -17.19
CA VAL A 81 -0.94 30.72 -17.27
C VAL A 81 -1.21 30.43 -18.74
N THR A 82 -0.57 29.38 -19.25
CA THR A 82 -0.65 28.96 -20.66
C THR A 82 -1.53 27.72 -20.82
N SER A 83 -2.25 27.61 -21.94
CA SER A 83 -3.10 26.45 -22.25
C SER A 83 -2.31 25.15 -22.28
N ASP A 84 -1.14 25.22 -22.90
CA ASP A 84 -0.31 24.06 -23.21
C ASP A 84 0.36 23.53 -21.95
N GLY A 85 0.85 24.43 -21.11
CA GLY A 85 1.38 24.10 -19.78
C GLY A 85 0.35 23.44 -18.87
N LEU A 86 -0.91 23.89 -18.94
CA LEU A 86 -2.00 23.30 -18.15
C LEU A 86 -2.42 21.92 -18.68
N ALA A 87 -2.41 21.72 -19.99
CA ALA A 87 -2.68 20.41 -20.60
C ALA A 87 -1.62 19.37 -20.22
N VAL A 88 -0.33 19.75 -20.25
CA VAL A 88 0.77 18.87 -19.82
C VAL A 88 0.70 18.57 -18.33
N ALA A 89 0.45 19.59 -17.50
CA ALA A 89 0.27 19.40 -16.05
C ALA A 89 -0.93 18.48 -15.74
N GLY A 90 -2.02 18.62 -16.49
CA GLY A 90 -3.21 17.79 -16.39
C GLY A 90 -2.93 16.34 -16.74
N ASP A 91 -2.20 16.07 -17.82
CA ASP A 91 -1.84 14.70 -18.22
C ASP A 91 -0.90 14.03 -17.19
N LEU A 92 0.18 14.71 -16.77
CA LEU A 92 1.08 14.19 -15.73
C LEU A 92 0.35 13.95 -14.40
N GLY A 93 -0.49 14.90 -14.03
CA GLY A 93 -1.30 14.82 -12.82
C GLY A 93 -2.30 13.67 -12.84
N LEU A 94 -2.99 13.48 -13.97
CA LEU A 94 -3.95 12.39 -14.18
C LEU A 94 -3.23 11.04 -14.13
N ARG A 95 -2.06 10.91 -14.74
CA ARG A 95 -1.22 9.70 -14.67
C ARG A 95 -0.82 9.36 -13.24
N PHE A 96 -0.34 10.36 -12.49
CA PHE A 96 0.06 10.16 -11.10
C PHE A 96 -1.13 9.76 -10.23
N ALA A 97 -2.27 10.41 -10.41
CA ALA A 97 -3.52 10.06 -9.71
C ALA A 97 -3.99 8.64 -10.08
N ALA A 98 -3.93 8.25 -11.35
CA ALA A 98 -4.31 6.92 -11.81
C ALA A 98 -3.41 5.84 -11.20
N MET A 99 -2.08 6.02 -11.23
CA MET A 99 -1.12 5.08 -10.64
C MET A 99 -1.33 4.91 -9.13
N THR A 100 -1.44 6.03 -8.40
CA THR A 100 -1.60 6.01 -6.93
C THR A 100 -2.95 5.44 -6.52
N CYS A 101 -4.05 5.85 -7.15
CA CYS A 101 -5.39 5.36 -6.83
C CYS A 101 -5.56 3.88 -7.20
N ALA A 102 -5.17 3.47 -8.41
CA ALA A 102 -5.27 2.07 -8.82
C ALA A 102 -4.39 1.17 -7.94
N GLY A 103 -3.16 1.62 -7.64
CA GLY A 103 -2.25 0.93 -6.74
C GLY A 103 -2.84 0.75 -5.34
N LEU A 104 -3.32 1.82 -4.71
CA LEU A 104 -3.88 1.75 -3.35
C LEU A 104 -5.19 0.96 -3.28
N VAL A 105 -6.10 1.14 -4.25
CA VAL A 105 -7.37 0.41 -4.28
C VAL A 105 -7.11 -1.08 -4.47
N LEU A 106 -6.25 -1.49 -5.41
CA LEU A 106 -5.93 -2.90 -5.62
C LEU A 106 -5.15 -3.49 -4.43
N ALA A 107 -4.18 -2.74 -3.87
CA ALA A 107 -3.46 -3.15 -2.66
C ALA A 107 -4.40 -3.31 -1.45
N SER A 108 -5.50 -2.55 -1.38
CA SER A 108 -6.45 -2.66 -0.28
C SER A 108 -7.23 -3.98 -0.24
N PHE A 109 -7.27 -4.73 -1.35
CA PHE A 109 -7.80 -6.10 -1.41
C PHE A 109 -6.80 -7.17 -0.93
N VAL A 110 -5.54 -6.79 -0.65
CA VAL A 110 -4.55 -7.73 -0.15
C VAL A 110 -4.78 -7.98 1.34
N ASP A 111 -5.02 -9.25 1.69
CA ASP A 111 -5.02 -9.71 3.07
C ASP A 111 -3.61 -10.14 3.48
N ALA A 112 -2.98 -9.35 4.37
CA ALA A 112 -1.61 -9.56 4.81
C ALA A 112 -1.40 -10.95 5.46
N ASP A 113 -2.35 -11.42 6.26
CA ASP A 113 -2.29 -12.74 6.88
C ASP A 113 -2.35 -13.88 5.85
N ALA A 114 -3.18 -13.74 4.82
CA ALA A 114 -3.25 -14.71 3.74
C ALA A 114 -1.95 -14.71 2.93
N LEU A 115 -1.40 -13.51 2.67
CA LEU A 115 -0.14 -13.35 1.91
C LEU A 115 1.00 -14.07 2.64
N MET A 116 1.05 -13.91 3.95
CA MET A 116 2.00 -14.61 4.81
C MET A 116 1.94 -16.12 4.67
N ARG A 117 0.72 -16.69 4.75
CA ARG A 117 0.52 -18.13 4.64
C ARG A 117 0.95 -18.66 3.28
N THR A 118 0.69 -17.91 2.20
CA THR A 118 1.14 -18.32 0.86
C THR A 118 2.65 -18.24 0.69
N LEU A 119 3.30 -17.28 1.35
CA LEU A 119 4.74 -17.05 1.23
C LEU A 119 5.57 -18.08 2.01
N GLN A 120 5.03 -18.61 3.11
CA GLN A 120 5.67 -19.67 3.91
C GLN A 120 6.02 -20.93 3.11
N LEU A 121 5.29 -21.19 2.01
CA LEU A 121 5.51 -22.35 1.15
C LEU A 121 6.54 -22.10 0.03
N ARG A 122 6.91 -20.85 -0.23
CA ARG A 122 7.77 -20.45 -1.38
C ARG A 122 9.10 -19.81 -0.97
N ILE A 123 9.18 -19.27 0.24
CA ILE A 123 10.36 -18.57 0.78
C ILE A 123 10.81 -19.28 2.06
N PRO A 124 12.11 -19.31 2.37
CA PRO A 124 12.61 -19.84 3.64
C PRO A 124 11.83 -19.27 4.83
N ALA A 125 11.23 -20.17 5.61
CA ALA A 125 10.35 -19.87 6.73
C ALA A 125 10.86 -18.85 7.75
N PRO A 126 12.17 -18.72 8.04
CA PRO A 126 12.68 -17.68 8.94
C PRO A 126 12.34 -16.26 8.47
N LEU A 127 12.46 -15.99 7.16
CA LEU A 127 12.16 -14.67 6.60
C LEU A 127 10.67 -14.35 6.69
N VAL A 128 9.83 -15.34 6.40
CA VAL A 128 8.38 -15.21 6.49
C VAL A 128 7.95 -15.11 7.96
N TYR A 129 8.61 -15.80 8.89
CA TYR A 129 8.32 -15.64 10.31
C TYR A 129 8.74 -14.28 10.84
N MET A 130 9.92 -13.76 10.46
CA MET A 130 10.36 -12.41 10.84
C MET A 130 9.43 -11.33 10.29
N THR A 131 9.12 -11.35 9.01
CA THR A 131 8.23 -10.34 8.40
C THR A 131 6.81 -10.45 8.99
N GLY A 132 6.33 -11.66 9.26
CA GLY A 132 4.96 -11.88 9.75
C GLY A 132 4.82 -11.52 11.22
N SER A 133 5.85 -11.79 12.01
CA SER A 133 5.93 -11.33 13.38
C SER A 133 5.96 -9.80 13.44
N VAL A 134 6.72 -9.10 12.59
CA VAL A 134 6.70 -7.64 12.54
C VAL A 134 5.31 -7.09 12.20
N VAL A 135 4.64 -7.63 11.16
CA VAL A 135 3.28 -7.21 10.78
C VAL A 135 2.28 -7.47 11.91
N ARG A 136 2.38 -8.58 12.64
CA ARG A 136 1.50 -8.93 13.77
C ARG A 136 1.84 -8.20 15.07
N LEU A 137 3.10 -7.85 15.28
CA LEU A 137 3.55 -7.09 16.44
C LEU A 137 3.04 -5.65 16.39
N LEU A 138 2.86 -5.09 15.19
CA LEU A 138 2.39 -3.72 15.02
C LEU A 138 1.02 -3.43 15.66
N PRO A 139 -0.07 -4.18 15.39
CA PRO A 139 -1.36 -3.93 16.05
C PRO A 139 -1.31 -4.20 17.55
N MET A 140 -0.54 -5.20 18.00
CA MET A 140 -0.34 -5.47 19.43
C MET A 140 0.36 -4.31 20.13
N ALA A 141 1.41 -3.76 19.51
CA ALA A 141 2.14 -2.60 20.02
C ALA A 141 1.25 -1.35 20.06
N GLN A 142 0.42 -1.12 19.03
CA GLN A 142 -0.53 0.00 19.00
C GLN A 142 -1.56 -0.08 20.14
N GLN A 143 -2.10 -1.27 20.40
CA GLN A 143 -3.08 -1.45 21.46
C GLN A 143 -2.46 -1.19 22.84
N ARG A 144 -1.25 -1.72 23.08
CA ARG A 144 -0.49 -1.46 24.32
C ARG A 144 -0.12 -0.01 24.49
N TRP A 145 0.32 0.65 23.42
CA TRP A 145 0.61 2.07 23.43
C TRP A 145 -0.60 2.89 23.89
N ARG A 146 -1.81 2.56 23.38
CA ARG A 146 -3.06 3.21 23.81
C ARG A 146 -3.35 2.97 25.29
N THR A 147 -3.21 1.73 25.77
CA THR A 147 -3.43 1.40 27.19
C THR A 147 -2.44 2.14 28.10
N ILE A 148 -1.15 2.14 27.78
CA ILE A 148 -0.13 2.84 28.57
C ILE A 148 -0.41 4.35 28.55
N ARG A 149 -0.77 4.91 27.40
CA ARG A 149 -1.14 6.34 27.30
C ARG A 149 -2.36 6.68 28.15
N GLN A 150 -3.38 5.83 28.20
CA GLN A 150 -4.56 6.01 29.05
C GLN A 150 -4.19 5.96 30.54
N VAL A 151 -3.35 5.00 30.94
CA VAL A 151 -2.88 4.88 32.32
C VAL A 151 -2.03 6.10 32.72
N GLN A 152 -1.10 6.55 31.88
CA GLN A 152 -0.28 7.74 32.19
C GLN A 152 -1.12 9.02 32.23
N ALA A 153 -2.13 9.16 31.35
CA ALA A 153 -3.08 10.27 31.41
C ALA A 153 -3.87 10.29 32.74
N SER A 154 -4.30 9.12 33.23
CA SER A 154 -5.00 9.01 34.53
C SER A 154 -4.12 9.37 35.74
N ARG A 155 -2.80 9.31 35.58
CA ARG A 155 -1.80 9.70 36.59
C ARG A 155 -1.44 11.19 36.54
N GLY A 156 -2.13 11.99 35.72
CA GLY A 156 -1.86 13.42 35.55
C GLY A 156 -0.59 13.72 34.75
N VAL A 157 0.00 12.72 34.10
CA VAL A 157 1.17 12.92 33.23
C VAL A 157 0.66 13.45 31.89
N ASP A 158 1.07 14.66 31.53
CA ASP A 158 0.83 15.21 30.19
C ASP A 158 1.33 14.20 29.16
N VAL A 159 0.49 13.71 28.24
CA VAL A 159 0.88 12.71 27.22
C VAL A 159 0.98 13.31 25.81
N THR A 160 0.80 14.62 25.71
CA THR A 160 0.79 15.39 24.45
C THR A 160 2.18 15.92 24.09
N THR A 161 2.99 16.29 25.09
CA THR A 161 4.30 16.93 24.92
C THR A 161 5.42 15.95 24.58
N TRP A 162 6.36 16.35 23.71
CA TRP A 162 7.48 15.49 23.28
C TRP A 162 8.33 14.96 24.44
N ARG A 163 8.56 15.77 25.48
CA ARG A 163 9.29 15.36 26.70
C ARG A 163 8.61 14.25 27.48
N SER A 164 7.28 14.19 27.50
CA SER A 164 6.56 13.20 28.29
C SER A 164 6.39 11.85 27.59
N ARG A 165 6.63 11.81 26.26
CA ARG A 165 6.65 10.55 25.51
C ARG A 165 7.66 9.56 26.08
N GLY A 166 8.76 10.03 26.69
CA GLY A 166 9.72 9.18 27.40
C GLY A 166 9.10 8.33 28.52
N SER A 167 8.11 8.88 29.24
CA SER A 167 7.41 8.16 30.33
C SER A 167 6.51 7.01 29.84
N VAL A 168 6.15 7.02 28.56
CA VAL A 168 5.33 6.00 27.88
C VAL A 168 6.22 4.98 27.17
N VAL A 169 7.37 5.43 26.63
CA VAL A 169 8.30 4.58 25.86
C VAL A 169 9.00 3.55 26.73
N LEU A 170 9.52 3.92 27.89
CA LEU A 170 10.25 2.98 28.76
C LEU A 170 9.38 1.79 29.22
N PRO A 171 8.14 1.99 29.74
CA PRO A 171 7.25 0.88 30.10
C PRO A 171 6.86 0.02 28.90
N LEU A 172 6.73 0.61 27.71
CA LEU A 172 6.43 -0.13 26.48
C LEU A 172 7.57 -1.06 26.10
N ILE A 173 8.82 -0.58 26.15
CA ILE A 173 10.01 -1.39 25.85
C ILE A 173 10.12 -2.56 26.83
N VAL A 174 10.02 -2.28 28.14
CA VAL A 174 10.11 -3.31 29.18
C VAL A 174 8.99 -4.35 29.02
N GLY A 175 7.75 -3.90 28.75
CA GLY A 175 6.62 -4.78 28.50
C GLY A 175 6.85 -5.67 27.27
N LEU A 176 7.31 -5.11 26.14
CA LEU A 176 7.60 -5.86 24.94
C LEU A 176 8.72 -6.90 25.13
N ILE A 177 9.77 -6.56 25.89
CA ILE A 177 10.85 -7.50 26.24
C ILE A 177 10.31 -8.66 27.09
N ASN A 178 9.50 -8.36 28.10
CA ASN A 178 8.93 -9.40 28.98
C ASN A 178 7.98 -10.34 28.22
N ASP A 179 7.18 -9.79 27.30
CA ASP A 179 6.31 -10.59 26.44
C ASP A 179 7.07 -11.43 25.41
N ALA A 180 8.16 -10.89 24.85
CA ALA A 180 9.04 -11.66 23.99
C ALA A 180 9.71 -12.82 24.76
N ALA A 181 10.17 -12.56 26.00
CA ALA A 181 10.81 -13.56 26.86
C ALA A 181 9.84 -14.67 27.31
N THR A 182 8.56 -14.34 27.56
CA THR A 182 7.54 -15.32 27.93
C THR A 182 7.03 -16.12 26.72
N ARG A 183 6.90 -15.51 25.53
CA ARG A 183 6.55 -16.23 24.29
C ARG A 183 7.67 -17.08 23.70
N SER A 184 8.94 -16.75 23.93
CA SER A 184 10.05 -17.50 23.33
C SER A 184 10.18 -18.92 23.89
N ARG A 185 9.93 -19.12 25.19
CA ARG A 185 10.10 -20.42 25.87
C ARG A 185 9.23 -21.54 25.28
N PRO A 186 7.92 -21.34 25.03
CA PRO A 186 7.11 -22.34 24.32
C PRO A 186 7.50 -22.50 22.85
N LEU A 187 7.86 -21.41 22.16
CA LEU A 187 8.18 -21.44 20.72
C LEU A 187 9.47 -22.22 20.43
N GLN A 188 10.46 -22.18 21.34
CA GLN A 188 11.67 -23.00 21.22
C GLN A 188 11.38 -24.50 21.26
N ARG A 189 10.35 -24.93 22.01
CA ARG A 189 9.94 -26.34 22.09
C ARG A 189 9.18 -26.83 20.86
N THR A 190 8.67 -25.91 20.03
CA THR A 190 7.89 -26.25 18.84
C THR A 190 8.72 -26.46 17.57
N GLY A 191 10.06 -26.38 17.64
CA GLY A 191 10.95 -26.69 16.51
C GLY A 191 10.77 -25.75 15.30
N ILE A 192 10.16 -24.57 15.48
CA ILE A 192 9.83 -23.65 14.37
C ILE A 192 11.09 -23.16 13.63
N GLY A 193 12.28 -23.25 14.23
CA GLY A 193 13.56 -22.92 13.60
C GLY A 193 14.27 -24.08 12.90
N GLU A 194 13.80 -25.32 13.05
CA GLU A 194 14.49 -26.49 12.51
C GLU A 194 14.14 -26.73 11.02
N PRO A 195 15.13 -27.10 10.18
CA PRO A 195 14.89 -27.45 8.78
C PRO A 195 14.13 -28.78 8.67
N GLY A 196 13.09 -28.83 7.85
CA GLY A 196 12.29 -30.05 7.61
C GLY A 196 11.04 -29.79 6.76
N PRO A 197 10.39 -30.85 6.23
CA PRO A 197 9.15 -30.72 5.45
C PRO A 197 8.02 -30.16 6.31
N ARG A 198 7.33 -29.12 5.84
CA ARG A 198 6.26 -28.44 6.60
C ARG A 198 4.91 -28.55 5.93
N THR A 199 3.89 -28.70 6.75
CA THR A 199 2.47 -28.72 6.35
C THR A 199 1.77 -27.47 6.86
N VAL A 200 0.95 -26.85 6.03
CA VAL A 200 0.16 -25.67 6.42
C VAL A 200 -1.21 -26.14 6.93
N LEU A 201 -1.55 -25.78 8.16
CA LEU A 201 -2.81 -26.18 8.81
C LEU A 201 -4.05 -25.63 8.08
N VAL A 202 -3.95 -24.43 7.50
CA VAL A 202 -5.03 -23.80 6.71
C VAL A 202 -4.45 -23.35 5.38
N ALA A 203 -4.54 -24.22 4.37
CA ALA A 203 -4.11 -23.90 3.02
C ALA A 203 -5.02 -22.80 2.42
N VAL A 204 -4.41 -21.81 1.77
CA VAL A 204 -5.15 -20.80 1.01
C VAL A 204 -5.60 -21.43 -0.31
N PRO A 205 -6.91 -21.52 -0.59
CA PRO A 205 -7.38 -22.14 -1.82
C PRO A 205 -6.96 -21.30 -3.03
N ASP A 206 -6.17 -21.88 -3.93
CA ASP A 206 -5.77 -21.27 -5.20
C ASP A 206 -6.69 -21.80 -6.31
N ARG A 207 -7.75 -21.05 -6.61
CA ARG A 207 -8.73 -21.45 -7.63
C ARG A 207 -8.11 -21.30 -9.02
N ARG A 208 -8.29 -22.29 -9.91
CA ARG A 208 -7.71 -22.29 -11.27
C ARG A 208 -8.02 -21.00 -12.06
N VAL A 209 -9.22 -20.44 -11.86
CA VAL A 209 -9.66 -19.18 -12.49
C VAL A 209 -8.80 -17.99 -12.05
N GLU A 210 -8.42 -17.90 -10.77
CA GLU A 210 -7.56 -16.83 -10.26
C GLU A 210 -6.13 -16.96 -10.80
N ARG A 211 -5.64 -18.20 -10.97
CA ARG A 211 -4.32 -18.47 -11.54
C ARG A 211 -4.24 -18.07 -13.02
N VAL A 212 -5.25 -18.42 -13.81
CA VAL A 212 -5.32 -18.05 -15.24
C VAL A 212 -5.46 -16.54 -15.39
N GLY A 213 -6.34 -15.91 -14.59
CA GLY A 213 -6.50 -14.45 -14.60
C GLY A 213 -5.21 -13.70 -14.26
N ARG A 214 -4.41 -14.20 -13.30
CA ARG A 214 -3.11 -13.61 -12.96
C ARG A 214 -2.12 -13.66 -14.13
N TRP A 215 -2.01 -14.80 -14.80
CA TRP A 215 -1.12 -14.92 -15.97
C TRP A 215 -1.59 -14.07 -17.14
N LEU A 216 -2.91 -13.96 -17.35
CA LEU A 216 -3.49 -13.11 -18.38
C LEU A 216 -3.20 -11.63 -18.10
N LEU A 217 -3.34 -11.17 -16.86
CA LEU A 217 -2.97 -9.80 -16.46
C LEU A 217 -1.48 -9.50 -16.68
N VAL A 218 -0.59 -10.44 -16.34
CA VAL A 218 0.85 -10.29 -16.60
C VAL A 218 1.12 -10.24 -18.09
N LEU A 219 0.48 -11.09 -18.89
CA LEU A 219 0.66 -11.12 -20.34
C LEU A 219 0.18 -9.82 -20.98
N VAL A 220 -0.96 -9.27 -20.54
CA VAL A 220 -1.46 -7.96 -20.99
C VAL A 220 -0.50 -6.84 -20.62
N ALA A 221 0.04 -6.84 -19.39
CA ALA A 221 1.02 -5.83 -18.97
C ALA A 221 2.32 -5.93 -19.78
N VAL A 222 2.81 -7.14 -20.07
CA VAL A 222 4.00 -7.35 -20.90
C VAL A 222 3.73 -6.94 -22.35
N ALA A 223 2.58 -7.30 -22.91
CA ALA A 223 2.19 -6.89 -24.26
C ALA A 223 2.13 -5.35 -24.37
N ALA A 224 1.51 -4.69 -23.40
CA ALA A 224 1.47 -3.24 -23.27
C ALA A 224 2.88 -2.61 -23.25
N VAL A 225 3.82 -3.24 -22.53
CA VAL A 225 5.22 -2.79 -22.51
C VAL A 225 5.88 -2.95 -23.87
N VAL A 226 5.73 -4.11 -24.51
CA VAL A 226 6.33 -4.38 -25.81
C VAL A 226 5.80 -3.43 -26.88
N THR A 227 4.48 -3.18 -26.90
CA THR A 227 3.85 -2.26 -27.87
C THR A 227 4.22 -0.80 -27.66
N ALA A 228 4.67 -0.40 -26.47
CA ALA A 228 5.11 0.97 -26.20
C ALA A 228 6.61 1.19 -26.52
N VAL A 229 7.38 0.10 -26.60
CA VAL A 229 8.82 0.13 -26.91
C VAL A 229 9.09 -0.04 -28.41
N LEU A 230 8.19 -0.71 -29.14
CA LEU A 230 8.19 -0.80 -30.61
C LEU A 230 7.57 0.44 -31.24
#